data_AF-A0AAE1X971-F1
#
_entry.id   AF-A0AAE1X971-F1
#
_cell.length_a   1.000
_cell.length_b   1.000
_cell.length_c   1.000
_cell.angle_alpha   90.00
_cell.angle_beta   90.00
_cell.angle_gamma   90.00
#
_symmetry.space_group_name_H-M   'P 1'
#
loop_
_entity.id
_entity.type
_entity.pdbx_description
1 polymer ?
#
loop_
_entity_poly.entity_id
_entity_poly.type
_entity_poly.pdbx_seq_one_letter_code
_entity_poly.pdbx_strand_id
1 'polypeptide(L)'
;MQDLVEWISKLMNLQSLRLRSKDDAGRPADLSLKPFSGLNKLSHMNLLGRLQKLPEIDHFPPNIKVLTLSVSQLDEDPMPVLGQLQSLTVLRLFANSYLGEKIVCPRGTFKGLEVLKLWMLKDLKNLGFGRRCNEETQRAQHQMLFQAGKHSQQAIAAGNLQGFDLNQHV
;
A
#
# COMPACT_ATOMS: atom_id res chain seq x y z
N MET A 1 -23.97 1.93 -7.05
CA MET A 1 -22.75 2.27 -6.28
C MET A 1 -22.82 3.68 -5.66
N GLN A 2 -23.54 4.63 -6.26
CA GLN A 2 -23.65 6.02 -5.78
C GLN A 2 -24.27 6.16 -4.38
N ASP A 3 -25.27 5.33 -4.08
CA ASP A 3 -26.01 5.36 -2.80
C ASP A 3 -25.19 4.83 -1.62
N LEU A 4 -24.36 3.80 -1.86
CA LEU A 4 -23.52 3.21 -0.82
C LEU A 4 -22.52 4.24 -0.27
N VAL A 5 -21.94 5.06 -1.16
CA VAL A 5 -20.92 6.02 -0.74
C VAL A 5 -21.53 7.21 -0.02
N GLU A 6 -22.73 7.63 -0.43
CA GLU A 6 -23.49 8.65 0.31
C GLU A 6 -23.95 8.15 1.69
N TRP A 7 -24.21 6.84 1.81
CA TRP A 7 -24.54 6.26 3.10
C TRP A 7 -23.33 6.17 4.02
N ILE A 8 -22.17 5.76 3.50
CA ILE A 8 -20.90 5.70 4.25
C ILE A 8 -20.52 7.09 4.78
N SER A 9 -20.71 8.16 4.01
CA SER A 9 -20.37 9.52 4.46
C SER A 9 -21.21 10.00 5.64
N LYS A 10 -22.35 9.37 5.93
CA LYS A 10 -23.20 9.67 7.11
C LYS A 10 -22.72 8.94 8.37
N LEU A 11 -21.81 7.97 8.26
CA LEU A 11 -21.30 7.17 9.37
C LEU A 11 -20.14 7.88 10.09
N MET A 12 -20.40 9.05 10.67
CA MET A 12 -19.36 9.93 11.27
C MET A 12 -18.55 9.29 12.41
N ASN A 13 -19.07 8.22 13.00
CA ASN A 13 -18.40 7.46 14.06
C ASN A 13 -17.67 6.20 13.56
N LEU A 14 -17.63 5.96 12.25
CA LEU A 14 -17.00 4.78 11.66
C LEU A 14 -15.49 4.80 11.93
N GLN A 15 -14.99 3.75 12.58
CA GLN A 15 -13.56 3.62 12.89
C GLN A 15 -12.82 2.68 11.95
N SER A 16 -13.55 1.75 11.33
CA SER A 16 -13.03 0.73 10.43
C SER A 16 -13.93 0.59 9.22
N LEU A 17 -13.35 0.62 8.03
CA LEU A 17 -14.04 0.44 6.76
C LEU A 17 -13.37 -0.68 5.97
N ARG A 18 -14.15 -1.65 5.51
CA ARG A 18 -13.72 -2.65 4.54
C ARG A 18 -14.61 -2.58 3.32
N LEU A 19 -14.04 -2.27 2.16
CA LEU A 19 -14.74 -2.29 0.89
C LEU A 19 -14.19 -3.42 0.02
N ARG A 20 -15.10 -4.15 -0.61
CA ARG A 20 -14.77 -5.26 -1.51
C ARG A 20 -15.60 -5.12 -2.79
N SER A 21 -14.92 -4.96 -3.93
CA SER A 21 -15.53 -4.92 -5.26
C SER A 21 -15.06 -6.12 -6.08
N LYS A 22 -16.01 -6.94 -6.54
CA LYS A 22 -15.77 -8.11 -7.38
C LYS A 22 -16.87 -8.23 -8.42
N ASP A 23 -16.53 -8.79 -9.57
CA ASP A 23 -17.50 -9.15 -10.60
C ASP A 23 -18.15 -10.51 -10.31
N ASP A 24 -19.10 -10.93 -11.15
CA ASP A 24 -19.84 -12.18 -11.00
C ASP A 24 -18.93 -13.42 -11.09
N ALA A 25 -17.77 -13.29 -11.76
CA ALA A 25 -16.75 -14.33 -11.83
C ALA A 25 -15.81 -14.32 -10.60
N GLY A 26 -16.05 -13.44 -9.62
CA GLY A 26 -15.25 -13.30 -8.41
C GLY A 26 -13.89 -12.62 -8.63
N ARG A 27 -13.65 -12.05 -9.82
CA ARG A 27 -12.45 -11.28 -10.17
C ARG A 27 -12.56 -9.88 -9.56
N PRO A 28 -11.44 -9.16 -9.35
CA PRO A 28 -11.48 -7.79 -8.89
C PRO A 28 -12.24 -6.90 -9.88
N ALA A 29 -13.25 -6.20 -9.39
CA ALA A 29 -13.97 -5.19 -10.15
C ALA A 29 -13.56 -3.79 -9.70
N ASP A 30 -13.89 -2.78 -10.51
CA ASP A 30 -13.60 -1.39 -10.22
C ASP A 30 -14.23 -0.97 -8.88
N LEU A 31 -13.40 -0.33 -8.07
CA LEU A 31 -13.76 0.24 -6.78
C LEU A 31 -13.68 1.76 -6.90
N SER A 32 -14.82 2.39 -7.16
CA SER A 32 -14.90 3.86 -7.18
C SER A 32 -14.93 4.39 -5.75
N LEU A 33 -13.90 5.15 -5.38
CA LEU A 33 -13.80 5.83 -4.10
C LEU A 33 -14.30 7.27 -4.27
N LYS A 34 -15.28 7.71 -3.49
CA LYS A 34 -15.51 9.14 -3.28
C LYS A 34 -14.70 9.62 -2.06
N PRO A 35 -14.53 10.94 -1.88
CA PRO A 35 -13.77 11.47 -0.75
C PRO A 35 -14.30 10.97 0.60
N PHE A 36 -13.40 10.48 1.45
CA PHE A 36 -13.66 10.07 2.83
C PHE A 36 -13.20 11.11 3.86
N SER A 37 -12.90 12.33 3.41
CA SER A 37 -12.34 13.41 4.22
C SER A 37 -13.19 13.77 5.45
N GLY A 38 -14.52 13.57 5.38
CA GLY A 38 -15.43 13.78 6.50
C GLY A 38 -15.38 12.71 7.59
N LEU A 39 -14.80 11.53 7.35
CA LEU A 39 -14.79 10.41 8.28
C LEU A 39 -13.63 10.51 9.28
N ASN A 40 -13.67 11.53 10.14
CA ASN A 40 -12.57 11.88 11.05
C ASN A 40 -12.19 10.79 12.04
N LYS A 41 -13.10 9.86 12.38
CA LYS A 41 -12.82 8.74 13.29
C LYS A 41 -12.28 7.49 12.58
N LEU A 42 -12.30 7.47 11.25
CA LEU A 42 -11.89 6.33 10.46
C LEU A 42 -10.36 6.19 10.52
N SER A 43 -9.92 5.14 11.20
CA SER A 43 -8.50 4.86 11.44
C SER A 43 -8.01 3.60 10.74
N HIS A 44 -8.92 2.71 10.33
CA HIS A 44 -8.60 1.47 9.63
C HIS A 44 -9.38 1.38 8.32
N MET A 45 -8.67 1.16 7.22
CA MET A 45 -9.28 1.02 5.90
C MET A 45 -8.66 -0.16 5.16
N ASN A 46 -9.53 -1.03 4.62
CA ASN A 46 -9.15 -2.17 3.79
C ASN A 46 -9.95 -2.13 2.49
N LEU A 47 -9.25 -2.00 1.37
CA LEU A 47 -9.81 -1.90 0.03
C LEU A 47 -9.39 -3.11 -0.79
N LEU A 48 -10.38 -3.90 -1.23
CA LEU A 48 -10.18 -5.07 -2.08
C LEU A 48 -10.95 -4.88 -3.38
N GLY A 49 -10.23 -4.69 -4.49
CA GLY A 49 -10.83 -4.40 -5.80
C GLY A 49 -9.97 -3.44 -6.59
N ARG A 50 -10.20 -3.35 -7.90
CA ARG A 50 -9.38 -2.56 -8.82
C ARG A 50 -9.55 -1.06 -8.55
N LEU A 51 -8.44 -0.33 -8.43
CA LEU A 51 -8.42 1.12 -8.36
C LEU A 51 -7.78 1.65 -9.64
N GLN A 52 -8.52 2.44 -10.43
CA GLN A 52 -7.94 3.06 -11.63
C GLN A 52 -6.78 4.00 -11.27
N LYS A 53 -6.92 4.71 -10.15
CA LYS A 53 -5.88 5.53 -9.52
C LYS A 53 -6.12 5.61 -8.02
N LEU A 54 -5.09 6.01 -7.28
CA LEU A 54 -5.30 6.42 -5.90
C LEU A 54 -6.13 7.71 -5.83
N PRO A 55 -6.95 7.88 -4.77
CA PRO A 55 -7.50 9.18 -4.44
C PRO A 55 -6.39 10.21 -4.22
N GLU A 56 -6.73 11.48 -4.40
CA GLU A 56 -5.90 12.59 -3.93
C GLU A 56 -5.78 12.57 -2.41
N ILE A 57 -4.71 13.17 -1.88
CA ILE A 57 -4.37 13.07 -0.47
C ILE A 57 -5.46 13.63 0.45
N ASP A 58 -6.12 14.69 0.03
CA ASP A 58 -7.22 15.37 0.72
C ASP A 58 -8.53 14.57 0.69
N HIS A 59 -8.63 13.55 -0.16
CA HIS A 59 -9.76 12.63 -0.21
C HIS A 59 -9.64 11.45 0.76
N PHE A 60 -8.47 11.25 1.39
CA PHE A 60 -8.31 10.25 2.44
C PHE A 60 -8.86 10.73 3.79
N PRO A 61 -9.25 9.81 4.69
CA PRO A 61 -9.56 10.17 6.06
C PRO A 61 -8.30 10.73 6.75
N PRO A 62 -8.40 11.86 7.47
CA PRO A 62 -7.23 12.55 8.01
C PRO A 62 -6.48 11.75 9.09
N ASN A 63 -7.18 10.84 9.78
CA ASN A 63 -6.65 10.06 10.90
C ASN A 63 -6.43 8.58 10.55
N ILE A 64 -6.25 8.27 9.27
CA ILE A 64 -5.99 6.89 8.85
C ILE A 64 -4.65 6.40 9.44
N LYS A 65 -4.72 5.32 10.21
CA LYS A 65 -3.56 4.67 10.85
C LYS A 65 -3.17 3.40 10.12
N VAL A 66 -4.14 2.66 9.63
CA VAL A 66 -3.94 1.36 9.00
C VAL A 66 -4.60 1.35 7.63
N LEU A 67 -3.82 1.22 6.58
CA LEU A 67 -4.30 1.09 5.21
C LEU A 67 -3.88 -0.26 4.62
N THR A 68 -4.84 -0.96 4.03
CA THR A 68 -4.60 -2.19 3.28
C THR A 68 -5.21 -2.06 1.89
N LEU A 69 -4.35 -2.20 0.88
CA LEU A 69 -4.73 -2.29 -0.53
C LEU A 69 -4.52 -3.73 -0.98
N SER A 70 -5.55 -4.35 -1.54
CA SER A 70 -5.51 -5.72 -2.01
C SER A 70 -6.10 -5.83 -3.40
N VAL A 71 -5.35 -6.42 -4.33
CA VAL A 71 -5.82 -6.61 -5.72
C VAL A 71 -6.28 -5.29 -6.37
N SER A 72 -5.66 -4.19 -5.95
CA SER A 72 -5.91 -2.83 -6.42
C SER A 72 -5.38 -2.56 -7.82
N GLN A 73 -4.38 -3.33 -8.28
CA GLN A 73 -3.85 -3.26 -9.64
C GLN A 73 -3.42 -1.84 -10.06
N LEU A 74 -2.80 -1.09 -9.14
CA LEU A 74 -2.28 0.24 -9.44
C LEU A 74 -1.07 0.11 -10.39
N ASP A 75 -1.07 0.90 -11.46
CA ASP A 75 0.07 0.96 -12.40
C ASP A 75 1.14 1.97 -11.93
N GLU A 76 0.73 3.00 -11.18
CA GLU A 76 1.62 4.02 -10.63
C GLU A 76 2.06 3.69 -9.20
N ASP A 77 3.29 4.07 -8.86
CA ASP A 77 3.84 3.90 -7.52
C ASP A 77 2.95 4.63 -6.50
N PRO A 78 2.35 3.93 -5.52
CA PRO A 78 1.45 4.56 -4.56
C PRO A 78 2.17 5.39 -3.49
N MET A 79 3.48 5.21 -3.30
CA MET A 79 4.22 5.78 -2.18
C MET A 79 4.26 7.31 -2.12
N PRO A 80 4.32 8.07 -3.25
CA PRO A 80 4.24 9.52 -3.22
C PRO A 80 2.96 10.08 -2.61
N VAL A 81 1.83 9.42 -2.83
CA VAL A 81 0.55 9.82 -2.23
C VAL A 81 0.44 9.31 -0.80
N LEU A 82 0.63 8.00 -0.61
CA LEU A 82 0.45 7.36 0.71
C LEU A 82 1.45 7.86 1.75
N GLY A 83 2.63 8.30 1.32
CA GLY A 83 3.67 8.87 2.17
C GLY A 83 3.32 10.21 2.80
N GLN A 84 2.30 10.90 2.28
CA GLN A 84 1.82 12.17 2.81
C GLN A 84 0.82 11.99 3.96
N LEU A 85 0.30 10.77 4.18
CA LEU A 85 -0.63 10.46 5.26
C LEU A 85 0.10 10.52 6.61
N GLN A 86 -0.12 11.61 7.36
CA GLN A 86 0.66 11.91 8.57
C GLN A 86 0.44 10.90 9.72
N SER A 87 -0.75 10.30 9.78
CA SER A 87 -1.14 9.35 10.85
C SER A 87 -0.88 7.88 10.52
N LEU A 88 -0.39 7.59 9.31
CA LEU A 88 -0.28 6.22 8.81
C LEU A 88 0.86 5.49 9.54
N THR A 89 0.50 4.43 10.29
CA THR A 89 1.43 3.57 11.04
C THR A 89 1.60 2.21 10.38
N VAL A 90 0.58 1.71 9.68
CA VAL A 90 0.64 0.43 8.98
C VAL A 90 0.14 0.55 7.55
N LEU A 91 0.99 0.21 6.60
CA LEU A 91 0.66 0.09 5.19
C LEU A 91 0.82 -1.36 4.72
N ARG A 92 -0.19 -1.87 4.02
CA ARG A 92 -0.17 -3.22 3.43
C ARG A 92 -0.55 -3.17 1.96
N LEU A 93 0.35 -3.66 1.10
CA LEU A 93 0.15 -3.80 -0.34
C LEU A 93 0.18 -5.29 -0.69
N PHE A 94 -0.99 -5.85 -1.00
CA PHE A 94 -1.18 -7.28 -1.14
C PHE A 94 -1.76 -7.69 -2.50
N ALA A 95 -1.36 -8.87 -2.97
CA ALA A 95 -1.98 -9.61 -4.08
C ALA A 95 -2.20 -8.73 -5.31
N ASN A 96 -1.13 -8.37 -6.01
CA ASN A 96 -1.17 -7.47 -7.18
C ASN A 96 -1.90 -6.15 -6.90
N SER A 97 -1.70 -5.56 -5.70
CA SER A 97 -2.18 -4.20 -5.43
C SER A 97 -1.41 -3.13 -6.19
N TYR A 98 -0.18 -3.46 -6.63
CA TYR A 98 0.67 -2.66 -7.50
C TYR A 98 1.23 -3.59 -8.59
N LEU A 99 1.23 -3.11 -9.84
CA LEU A 99 1.66 -3.84 -11.03
C LEU A 99 3.00 -3.35 -11.59
N GLY A 100 3.55 -2.26 -11.06
CA GLY A 100 4.83 -1.74 -11.51
C GLY A 100 6.03 -2.47 -10.90
N GLU A 101 7.19 -2.26 -11.50
CA GLU A 101 8.41 -3.00 -11.16
C GLU A 101 9.23 -2.38 -10.02
N LYS A 102 8.95 -1.12 -9.69
CA LYS A 102 9.73 -0.35 -8.71
C LYS A 102 8.81 0.42 -7.78
N ILE A 103 9.12 0.38 -6.50
CA ILE A 103 8.55 1.25 -5.49
C ILE A 103 9.66 2.14 -4.94
N VAL A 104 9.39 3.45 -4.85
CA VAL A 104 10.29 4.46 -4.32
C VAL A 104 9.57 5.23 -3.23
N CYS A 105 10.02 5.05 -1.99
CA CYS A 105 9.53 5.86 -0.88
C CYS A 105 10.22 7.24 -0.93
N PRO A 106 9.48 8.35 -1.15
CA PRO A 106 10.11 9.65 -1.30
C PRO A 106 10.77 10.10 0.01
N ARG A 107 11.85 10.87 -0.11
CA ARG A 107 12.57 11.39 1.06
C ARG A 107 11.66 12.28 1.91
N GLY A 108 11.67 12.06 3.23
CA GLY A 108 10.93 12.88 4.18
C GLY A 108 9.42 12.59 4.25
N THR A 109 8.96 11.50 3.62
CA THR A 109 7.59 10.99 3.74
C THR A 109 7.50 9.91 4.83
N PHE A 110 6.28 9.45 5.13
CA PHE A 110 6.02 8.35 6.08
C PHE A 110 6.57 8.58 7.49
N LYS A 111 6.34 9.78 8.05
CA LYS A 111 6.88 10.19 9.36
C LYS A 111 6.56 9.24 10.52
N GLY A 112 5.41 8.56 10.47
CA GLY A 112 4.94 7.65 11.52
C GLY A 112 4.76 6.19 11.08
N LEU A 113 5.25 5.79 9.89
CA LEU A 113 4.99 4.45 9.37
C LEU A 113 5.83 3.37 10.06
N GLU A 114 5.26 2.63 10.98
CA GLU A 114 5.96 1.56 11.71
C GLU A 114 6.06 0.24 10.92
N VAL A 115 5.07 -0.04 10.08
CA VAL A 115 4.94 -1.34 9.40
C VAL A 115 4.60 -1.17 7.93
N LEU A 116 5.49 -1.63 7.05
CA LEU A 116 5.21 -1.83 5.63
C LEU A 116 5.16 -3.33 5.31
N LYS A 117 4.03 -3.82 4.81
CA LYS A 117 3.88 -5.21 4.34
C LYS A 117 3.65 -5.24 2.84
N LEU A 118 4.50 -5.97 2.14
CA LEU A 118 4.39 -6.24 0.71
C LEU A 118 4.24 -7.75 0.52
N TRP A 119 3.21 -8.20 -0.19
CA TRP A 119 2.99 -9.63 -0.38
C TRP A 119 2.30 -9.90 -1.72
N MET A 120 2.80 -10.90 -2.46
CA MET A 120 2.29 -11.27 -3.79
C MET A 120 2.18 -10.09 -4.77
N LEU A 121 3.22 -9.25 -4.84
CA LEU A 121 3.37 -8.22 -5.88
C LEU A 121 4.23 -8.82 -6.99
N LYS A 122 3.59 -9.41 -8.01
CA LYS A 122 4.27 -10.31 -8.97
C LYS A 122 5.40 -9.64 -9.74
N ASP A 123 5.19 -8.39 -10.15
CA ASP A 123 6.10 -7.69 -11.07
C ASP A 123 7.11 -6.81 -10.34
N LEU A 124 6.99 -6.67 -9.02
CA LEU A 124 7.87 -5.82 -8.21
C LEU A 124 9.28 -6.42 -8.12
N LYS A 125 10.27 -5.71 -8.67
CA LYS A 125 11.68 -6.11 -8.69
C LYS A 125 12.53 -5.28 -7.72
N ASN A 126 12.18 -4.00 -7.51
CA ASN A 126 13.03 -3.04 -6.81
C ASN A 126 12.29 -2.25 -5.73
N LEU A 127 12.93 -2.09 -4.57
CA LEU A 127 12.48 -1.26 -3.46
C LEU A 127 13.54 -0.22 -3.12
N GLY A 128 13.24 1.05 -3.38
CA GLY A 128 14.10 2.18 -3.05
C GLY A 128 13.58 2.95 -1.85
N PHE A 129 14.42 3.13 -0.83
CA PHE A 129 14.12 3.98 0.33
C PHE A 129 14.92 5.28 0.25
N GLY A 130 14.26 6.43 0.29
CA GLY A 130 14.94 7.70 0.52
C GLY A 130 15.57 7.72 1.91
N ARG A 131 16.80 8.24 2.06
CA ARG A 131 17.42 8.45 3.38
C ARG A 131 16.47 9.27 4.28
N ARG A 132 15.90 8.65 5.33
CA ARG A 132 14.80 9.10 6.23
C ARG A 132 13.41 8.47 6.03
N CYS A 133 13.18 7.51 5.14
CA CYS A 133 12.12 6.53 5.41
C CYS A 133 12.54 5.80 6.69
N ASN A 134 11.79 6.00 7.77
CA ASN A 134 12.22 5.73 9.13
C ASN A 134 13.01 4.42 9.26
N GLU A 135 14.18 4.53 9.90
CA GLU A 135 15.15 3.44 10.02
C GLU A 135 14.61 2.24 10.82
N GLU A 136 13.48 2.40 11.53
CA GLU A 136 12.72 1.32 12.18
C GLU A 136 11.93 0.43 11.20
N THR A 137 11.60 0.89 9.98
CA THR A 137 11.03 0.04 8.92
C THR A 137 12.00 -1.09 8.54
N GLN A 138 13.31 -0.96 8.85
CA GLN A 138 14.31 -2.00 8.65
C GLN A 138 14.24 -3.12 9.70
N ARG A 139 13.66 -2.90 10.90
CA ARG A 139 13.49 -3.96 11.93
C ARG A 139 12.19 -4.74 11.82
N ALA A 140 11.19 -4.22 11.08
CA ALA A 140 9.98 -4.96 10.76
C ALA A 140 10.18 -6.04 9.67
N GLN A 141 11.42 -6.30 9.25
CA GLN A 141 11.80 -7.35 8.31
C GLN A 141 11.85 -8.76 8.94
N HIS A 142 10.81 -9.16 9.66
CA HIS A 142 10.65 -10.57 10.06
C HIS A 142 9.37 -11.23 9.52
N GLN A 143 8.89 -10.74 8.37
CA GLN A 143 7.99 -11.52 7.51
C GLN A 143 7.98 -11.02 6.06
N MET A 144 9.16 -10.98 5.42
CA MET A 144 9.21 -10.97 3.95
C MET A 144 8.85 -12.38 3.45
N LEU A 145 7.55 -12.63 3.22
CA LEU A 145 7.12 -13.72 2.35
C LEU A 145 7.27 -13.25 0.90
N PHE A 146 8.49 -13.32 0.39
CA PHE A 146 8.72 -13.29 -1.05
C PHE A 146 8.15 -14.59 -1.63
N GLN A 147 6.90 -14.56 -2.06
CA GLN A 147 6.38 -15.55 -3.00
C GLN A 147 6.33 -14.89 -4.38
N ALA A 148 7.49 -14.69 -5.00
CA ALA A 148 7.54 -14.76 -6.44
C ALA A 148 7.05 -16.16 -6.83
N GLY A 149 6.12 -16.24 -7.75
CA GLY A 149 5.66 -17.52 -8.27
C GLY A 149 6.87 -18.30 -8.82
N LYS A 150 7.19 -19.41 -8.15
CA LYS A 150 8.13 -20.48 -8.53
C LYS A 150 9.49 -20.04 -9.10
N HIS A 151 10.54 -20.33 -8.32
CA HIS A 151 11.99 -20.21 -8.59
C HIS A 151 12.66 -18.87 -8.26
N SER A 152 13.03 -18.71 -6.99
CA SER A 152 14.37 -18.23 -6.62
C SER A 152 14.60 -18.43 -5.12
N GLN A 153 15.14 -19.60 -4.76
CA GLN A 153 15.87 -19.75 -3.52
C GLN A 153 17.19 -18.99 -3.69
N GLN A 154 17.43 -17.96 -2.88
CA GLN A 154 18.73 -17.69 -2.27
C GLN A 154 18.57 -16.59 -1.22
N ALA A 155 19.00 -16.91 -0.01
CA ALA A 155 19.06 -16.03 1.14
C ALA A 155 20.08 -14.92 0.91
N ILE A 156 19.85 -13.73 1.50
CA ILE A 156 20.93 -12.79 1.76
C ILE A 156 21.01 -12.59 3.27
N ALA A 157 22.07 -13.20 3.82
CA ALA A 157 22.58 -12.98 5.15
C ALA A 157 23.18 -11.57 5.28
N ALA A 158 23.29 -11.12 6.52
CA ALA A 158 23.64 -9.80 7.00
C ALA A 158 24.86 -9.12 6.33
N GLY A 159 24.79 -7.79 6.26
CA GLY A 159 25.98 -6.91 6.29
C GLY A 159 26.09 -5.92 5.13
N ASN A 160 26.03 -4.62 5.46
CA ASN A 160 26.40 -3.46 4.63
C ASN A 160 25.52 -3.13 3.42
N LEU A 161 24.64 -2.14 3.60
CA LEU A 161 23.91 -1.47 2.53
C LEU A 161 24.76 -0.34 1.93
N GLN A 162 25.61 -0.70 0.97
CA GLN A 162 25.84 0.16 -0.19
C GLN A 162 25.07 -0.47 -1.37
N GLY A 163 24.49 0.38 -2.22
CA GLY A 163 23.42 0.04 -3.15
C GLY A 163 23.62 -1.27 -3.92
N PHE A 164 22.60 -2.12 -3.90
CA PHE A 164 22.50 -3.26 -4.82
C PHE A 164 21.95 -2.75 -6.16
N ASP A 165 22.83 -2.68 -7.15
CA ASP A 165 22.47 -2.65 -8.57
C ASP A 165 22.51 -4.11 -9.07
N LEU A 166 21.38 -4.63 -9.56
CA LEU A 166 21.25 -6.02 -10.00
C LEU A 166 21.58 -6.23 -11.49
N ASN A 167 22.20 -5.25 -12.16
CA ASN A 167 22.55 -5.36 -13.58
C ASN A 167 24.05 -5.22 -13.87
N GLN A 168 24.87 -6.12 -13.32
CA GLN A 168 26.18 -6.41 -13.92
C GLN A 168 26.37 -7.92 -14.08
N HIS A 169 26.04 -8.41 -15.27
CA HIS A 169 26.57 -9.67 -15.78
C HIS A 169 27.97 -9.42 -16.33
N VAL A 170 28.92 -10.24 -15.89
CA VAL A 170 30.14 -10.57 -16.63
C VAL A 170 29.75 -11.41 -17.85
#